data_AF-A0A3D5DUF4-F1
#
_entry.id   AF-A0A3D5DUF4-F1
#
_cell.length_a   1.000
_cell.length_b   1.000
_cell.length_c   1.000
_cell.angle_alpha   90.00
_cell.angle_beta   90.00
_cell.angle_gamma   90.00
#
_symmetry.space_group_name_H-M   'P 1'
#
loop_
_entity.id
_entity.type
_entity.pdbx_description
1 polymer ?
#
loop_
_entity_poly.entity_id
_entity_poly.type
_entity_poly.pdbx_seq_one_letter_code
_entity_poly.pdbx_strand_id
1 'polypeptide(L)'
;MSAELHPSNTGQGMSLAEPLRQPGRSRSSTHPASCCAARKADRACCCSARPAVVASMPPAPGRPHQTDLLLCGHHYRVSREALIAAGAAVVDMAGNPLGPETWPGGRDYS
;
A
#
# COMPACT_ATOMS: atom_id res chain seq x y z
N MET A 1 28.91 61.03 33.54
CA MET A 1 27.96 59.91 33.67
C MET A 1 27.01 60.00 32.49
N SER A 2 27.23 59.21 31.43
CA SER A 2 26.49 57.95 31.16
C SER A 2 25.00 58.24 30.82
N ALA A 3 24.40 57.82 29.72
CA ALA A 3 24.80 56.89 28.66
C ALA A 3 23.97 57.16 27.38
N GLU A 4 24.47 56.59 26.30
CA GLU A 4 24.04 56.70 24.91
C GLU A 4 22.69 56.02 24.66
N LEU A 5 21.83 56.64 23.85
CA LEU A 5 20.57 56.05 23.39
C LEU A 5 20.48 56.15 21.87
N HIS A 6 21.06 55.19 21.16
CA HIS A 6 20.54 54.68 19.89
C HIS A 6 20.58 53.15 19.99
N PRO A 7 19.57 52.42 19.48
CA PRO A 7 19.58 52.18 18.04
C PRO A 7 18.21 52.20 17.34
N SER A 8 18.33 52.54 16.06
CA SER A 8 17.51 52.17 14.91
C SER A 8 16.88 50.77 14.98
N ASN A 9 15.63 50.65 14.53
CA ASN A 9 15.19 49.46 13.80
C ASN A 9 14.12 49.84 12.78
N THR A 10 14.55 49.85 11.53
CA THR A 10 13.77 49.97 10.31
C THR A 10 13.24 48.60 9.93
N GLY A 11 11.91 48.49 9.79
CA GLY A 11 11.27 47.86 8.63
C GLY A 11 11.38 46.34 8.41
N GLN A 12 10.25 45.80 7.91
CA GLN A 12 10.13 44.61 7.06
C GLN A 12 10.49 43.23 7.64
N GLY A 13 9.42 42.49 8.01
CA GLY A 13 8.90 41.46 7.10
C GLY A 13 9.64 40.13 7.07
N MET A 14 9.24 39.21 7.96
CA MET A 14 9.20 37.77 7.64
C MET A 14 8.19 37.08 8.56
N SER A 15 6.94 37.06 8.09
CA SER A 15 5.91 36.18 8.65
C SER A 15 6.27 34.76 8.23
N LEU A 16 6.64 33.94 9.22
CA LEU A 16 6.74 32.50 9.09
C LEU A 16 5.31 31.95 8.91
N ALA A 17 4.78 32.05 7.70
CA ALA A 17 3.77 31.12 7.26
C ALA A 17 4.46 29.77 7.13
N GLU A 18 4.34 28.97 8.19
CA GLU A 18 4.68 27.55 8.14
C GLU A 18 4.09 26.95 6.86
N PRO A 19 4.85 26.11 6.15
CA PRO A 19 4.31 25.42 5.00
C PRO A 19 3.10 24.65 5.50
N LEU A 20 1.94 24.90 4.90
CA LEU A 20 0.83 23.96 4.97
C LEU A 20 1.44 22.60 4.61
N ARG A 21 1.71 21.79 5.64
CA ARG A 21 2.09 20.41 5.53
C ARG A 21 0.98 19.80 4.73
N GLN A 22 1.24 19.64 3.44
CA GLN A 22 0.38 18.87 2.57
C GLN A 22 0.21 17.54 3.32
N PRO A 23 -1.02 17.14 3.70
CA PRO A 23 -1.22 15.80 4.22
C PRO A 23 -0.62 14.90 3.16
N GLY A 24 0.48 14.25 3.55
CA GLY A 24 1.38 13.58 2.62
C GLY A 24 0.51 12.76 1.70
N ARG A 25 0.59 13.07 0.41
CA ARG A 25 0.05 12.25 -0.67
C ARG A 25 0.31 10.82 -0.24
N SER A 26 -0.74 10.14 0.21
CA SER A 26 -0.66 8.76 0.63
C SER A 26 -0.20 8.08 -0.63
N ARG A 27 1.11 7.85 -0.73
CA ARG A 27 1.64 6.88 -1.64
C ARG A 27 1.04 5.62 -1.07
N SER A 28 -0.16 5.28 -1.56
CA SER A 28 -0.69 3.93 -1.61
C SER A 28 0.36 3.14 -2.35
N SER A 29 1.45 2.86 -1.64
CA SER A 29 2.54 2.05 -2.07
C SER A 29 1.96 0.67 -1.87
N THR A 30 1.15 0.24 -2.84
CA THR A 30 0.99 -1.17 -3.14
C THR A 30 2.41 -1.62 -3.49
N HIS A 31 3.19 -1.94 -2.45
CA HIS A 31 4.63 -2.02 -2.56
C HIS A 31 4.95 -3.22 -3.46
N PRO A 32 5.52 -3.03 -4.66
CA PRO A 32 5.99 -4.15 -5.49
C PRO A 32 7.04 -4.99 -4.74
N ALA A 33 7.66 -4.43 -3.69
CA ALA A 33 8.57 -5.12 -2.79
C ALA A 33 7.94 -6.30 -2.03
N SER A 34 6.64 -6.25 -1.68
CA SER A 34 5.97 -7.38 -1.01
C SER A 34 5.88 -8.60 -1.92
N CYS A 35 5.67 -8.39 -3.23
CA CYS A 35 5.66 -9.46 -4.22
C CYS A 35 7.00 -10.22 -4.25
N CYS A 36 8.12 -9.56 -4.01
CA CYS A 36 9.44 -10.20 -3.96
C CYS A 36 9.58 -11.16 -2.76
N ALA A 37 9.03 -10.77 -1.60
CA ALA A 37 8.98 -11.65 -0.42
C ALA A 37 7.97 -12.78 -0.64
N ALA A 38 6.78 -12.46 -1.17
CA ALA A 38 5.76 -13.42 -1.55
C ALA A 38 6.27 -14.47 -2.56
N ARG A 39 7.09 -14.07 -3.52
CA ARG A 39 7.73 -14.97 -4.50
C ARG A 39 8.64 -16.03 -3.88
N LYS A 40 9.17 -15.76 -2.68
CA LYS A 40 9.99 -16.73 -1.92
C LYS A 40 9.16 -17.67 -1.06
N ALA A 41 7.84 -17.47 -0.96
CA ALA A 41 6.98 -18.37 -0.22
C ALA A 41 6.66 -19.62 -1.04
N ASP A 42 6.98 -20.79 -0.48
CA ASP A 42 6.64 -22.08 -1.10
C ASP A 42 5.18 -22.48 -0.88
N ARG A 43 4.47 -21.80 0.03
CA ARG A 43 3.09 -22.11 0.40
C ARG A 43 2.22 -20.85 0.45
N ALA A 44 1.00 -20.99 -0.04
CA ALA A 44 -0.08 -20.03 0.19
C ALA A 44 -0.53 -20.07 1.67
N CYS A 45 -1.18 -19.00 2.12
CA CYS A 45 -1.61 -18.85 3.52
C CYS A 45 -2.65 -19.90 3.95
N CYS A 46 -3.46 -20.40 3.01
CA CYS A 46 -4.61 -21.27 3.30
C CYS A 46 -4.52 -22.67 2.67
N CYS A 47 -3.44 -22.99 1.97
CA CYS A 47 -3.24 -24.32 1.38
C CYS A 47 -1.75 -24.63 1.18
N SER A 48 -1.43 -25.92 1.02
CA SER A 48 -0.07 -26.39 0.78
C SER A 48 0.52 -26.00 -0.58
N ALA A 49 -0.30 -25.59 -1.54
CA ALA A 49 0.12 -25.21 -2.89
C ALA A 49 0.92 -23.89 -2.92
N ARG A 50 1.70 -23.71 -3.99
CA ARG A 50 2.44 -22.46 -4.24
C ARG A 50 1.46 -21.30 -4.50
N PRO A 51 1.79 -20.09 -4.04
CA PRO A 51 0.96 -18.92 -4.31
C PRO A 51 1.05 -18.51 -5.79
N ALA A 52 -0.08 -18.08 -6.33
CA ALA A 52 -0.20 -17.53 -7.68
C ALA A 52 -0.50 -16.02 -7.66
N VAL A 53 -1.04 -15.51 -6.55
CA VAL A 53 -1.38 -14.10 -6.38
C VAL A 53 -1.08 -13.62 -4.96
N VAL A 54 -0.89 -12.31 -4.83
CA VAL A 54 -0.84 -11.59 -3.56
C VAL A 54 -2.05 -10.67 -3.50
N ALA A 55 -2.86 -10.82 -2.45
CA ALA A 55 -3.97 -9.91 -2.16
C ALA A 55 -3.61 -9.04 -0.96
N SER A 56 -3.40 -7.76 -1.21
CA SER A 56 -3.13 -6.73 -0.19
C SER A 56 -4.44 -6.19 0.36
N MET A 57 -4.77 -6.60 1.58
CA MET A 57 -5.95 -6.14 2.32
C MET A 57 -5.67 -4.76 2.94
N PRO A 58 -6.53 -3.74 2.74
CA PRO A 58 -6.34 -2.40 3.32
C PRO A 58 -6.41 -2.44 4.86
N PRO A 59 -6.13 -1.39 5.63
CA PRO A 59 -6.52 -1.36 7.05
C PRO A 59 -8.05 -1.47 7.22
N ALA A 60 -8.51 -2.12 8.29
CA ALA A 60 -9.93 -2.24 8.65
C ALA A 60 -10.08 -2.31 10.19
N PRO A 61 -11.28 -2.12 10.76
CA PRO A 61 -11.51 -2.40 12.19
C PRO A 61 -11.04 -3.82 12.55
N GLY A 62 -10.17 -3.95 13.55
CA GLY A 62 -9.53 -5.22 13.93
C GLY A 62 -8.31 -5.63 13.09
N ARG A 63 -8.01 -4.94 11.99
CA ARG A 63 -6.80 -5.08 11.16
C ARG A 63 -6.17 -3.70 10.91
N PRO A 64 -5.41 -3.13 11.87
CA PRO A 64 -4.93 -1.75 11.79
C PRO A 64 -3.86 -1.52 10.71
N HIS A 65 -3.27 -2.58 10.17
CA HIS A 65 -2.22 -2.52 9.16
C HIS A 65 -2.66 -3.20 7.87
N GLN A 66 -2.12 -2.72 6.74
CA GLN A 66 -2.22 -3.46 5.49
C GLN A 66 -1.63 -4.87 5.68
N THR A 67 -2.32 -5.87 5.15
CA THR A 67 -1.92 -7.27 5.30
C THR A 67 -1.96 -7.96 3.96
N ASP A 68 -0.90 -8.67 3.61
CA ASP A 68 -0.82 -9.42 2.37
C ASP A 68 -1.22 -10.88 2.59
N LEU A 69 -2.12 -11.38 1.75
CA LEU A 69 -2.54 -12.77 1.71
C LEU A 69 -1.96 -13.43 0.46
N LEU A 70 -1.24 -14.53 0.66
CA LEU A 70 -0.72 -15.36 -0.43
C LEU A 70 -1.77 -16.42 -0.78
N LEU A 71 -2.30 -16.38 -2.00
CA LEU A 71 -3.36 -17.29 -2.42
C LEU A 71 -2.91 -18.13 -3.61
N CYS A 72 -3.25 -19.42 -3.59
CA CYS A 72 -3.17 -20.24 -4.79
C CYS A 72 -4.25 -19.79 -5.80
N GLY A 73 -4.07 -20.15 -7.08
CA GLY A 73 -5.03 -19.76 -8.12
C GLY A 73 -6.46 -20.24 -7.85
N HIS A 74 -6.61 -21.40 -7.19
CA HIS A 74 -7.92 -21.94 -6.81
C HIS A 74 -8.62 -21.08 -5.74
N HIS A 75 -7.95 -20.82 -4.62
CA HIS A 75 -8.53 -20.02 -3.53
C HIS A 75 -8.74 -18.57 -3.94
N TYR A 76 -7.87 -17.99 -4.77
CA TYR A 76 -8.13 -16.68 -5.34
C TYR A 76 -9.44 -16.67 -6.14
N ARG A 77 -9.65 -17.65 -7.03
CA ARG A 77 -10.88 -17.72 -7.84
C ARG A 77 -12.14 -17.83 -6.97
N VAL A 78 -12.10 -18.66 -5.94
CA VAL A 78 -13.23 -18.85 -5.01
C VAL A 78 -13.49 -17.61 -4.16
N SER A 79 -12.44 -16.89 -3.74
CA SER A 79 -12.55 -15.72 -2.84
C SER A 79 -12.63 -14.37 -3.56
N ARG A 80 -12.55 -14.36 -4.89
CA ARG A 80 -12.37 -13.14 -5.69
C ARG A 80 -13.39 -12.04 -5.39
N GLU A 81 -14.67 -12.38 -5.38
CA GLU A 81 -15.76 -11.44 -5.07
C GLU A 81 -15.60 -10.85 -3.65
N ALA A 82 -15.25 -11.68 -2.67
CA ALA A 82 -15.05 -11.22 -1.30
C ALA A 82 -13.81 -10.31 -1.16
N LEU A 83 -12.74 -10.58 -1.91
CA LEU A 83 -11.56 -9.72 -1.96
C LEU A 83 -11.87 -8.36 -2.58
N ILE A 84 -12.67 -8.35 -3.66
CA ILE A 84 -13.15 -7.11 -4.29
C ILE A 84 -14.01 -6.32 -3.30
N ALA A 85 -14.99 -6.97 -2.66
CA ALA A 85 -15.84 -6.33 -1.66
C ALA A 85 -15.05 -5.79 -0.46
N ALA A 86 -13.94 -6.44 -0.10
CA ALA A 86 -13.04 -6.01 0.96
C ALA A 86 -12.06 -4.90 0.54
N GLY A 87 -12.08 -4.46 -0.73
CA GLY A 87 -11.20 -3.43 -1.26
C GLY A 87 -9.74 -3.88 -1.38
N ALA A 88 -9.50 -5.18 -1.57
CA ALA A 88 -8.14 -5.72 -1.71
C ALA A 88 -7.52 -5.31 -3.05
N ALA A 89 -6.25 -4.90 -3.02
CA ALA A 89 -5.44 -4.79 -4.23
C ALA A 89 -4.81 -6.14 -4.53
N VAL A 90 -4.98 -6.66 -5.76
CA VAL A 90 -4.47 -7.98 -6.14
C VAL A 90 -3.43 -7.85 -7.24
N VAL A 91 -2.34 -8.59 -7.09
CA VAL A 91 -1.26 -8.69 -8.08
C VAL A 91 -0.89 -10.15 -8.30
N ASP A 92 -0.42 -10.48 -9.50
CA ASP A 92 0.20 -11.78 -9.77
C ASP A 92 1.59 -11.87 -9.10
N MET A 93 2.23 -13.04 -9.17
CA MET A 93 3.58 -13.21 -8.62
C MET A 93 4.66 -12.39 -9.35
N ALA A 94 4.39 -11.88 -10.56
CA ALA A 94 5.26 -10.95 -11.26
C ALA A 94 5.06 -9.49 -10.83
N GLY A 95 4.03 -9.20 -10.03
CA GLY A 95 3.68 -7.87 -9.55
C GLY A 95 2.72 -7.11 -10.48
N ASN A 96 2.15 -7.77 -11.49
CA ASN A 96 1.17 -7.14 -12.37
C ASN A 96 -0.19 -7.07 -11.67
N PRO A 97 -0.88 -5.92 -11.70
CA PRO A 97 -2.20 -5.79 -11.10
C PRO A 97 -3.22 -6.68 -11.81
N LEU A 98 -3.90 -7.52 -11.01
CA LEU A 98 -5.05 -8.31 -11.43
C LEU A 98 -6.30 -7.50 -11.10
N GLY A 99 -6.71 -6.68 -12.06
CA GLY A 99 -7.95 -5.93 -12.01
C GLY A 99 -9.18 -6.86 -12.13
N PRO A 100 -10.37 -6.32 -11.80
CA PRO A 100 -11.64 -7.05 -11.92
C PRO A 100 -11.98 -7.48 -13.37
N GLU A 101 -11.29 -6.94 -14.38
CA GLU A 101 -11.50 -7.30 -15.78
C GLU A 101 -10.32 -8.09 -16.37
N THR A 102 -9.17 -8.17 -15.68
CA THR A 102 -7.91 -8.72 -16.21
C THR A 102 -7.59 -10.13 -15.71
N TRP A 103 -8.52 -10.85 -15.07
CA TRP A 103 -8.30 -12.26 -14.73
C TRP A 103 -8.60 -13.17 -15.95
N PRO A 104 -7.59 -13.80 -16.59
CA PRO A 104 -7.83 -14.80 -17.62
C PRO A 104 -8.34 -16.06 -16.93
N GLY A 105 -9.66 -16.13 -16.74
CA GLY A 105 -10.32 -17.30 -16.21
C GLY A 105 -9.90 -18.56 -16.97
N GLY A 106 -9.15 -19.44 -16.29
CA GLY A 106 -9.22 -20.87 -16.51
C GLY A 106 -8.45 -21.43 -17.70
N ARG A 107 -7.12 -21.44 -17.64
CA ARG A 107 -6.36 -22.58 -18.17
C ARG A 107 -5.33 -23.02 -17.14
N ASP A 108 -5.67 -24.14 -16.49
CA ASP A 108 -4.78 -25.18 -16.00
C ASP A 108 -3.47 -24.71 -15.35
N TYR A 109 -3.56 -24.39 -14.07
CA TYR A 109 -2.44 -24.53 -13.14
C TYR A 109 -2.87 -25.56 -12.10
N SER A 110 -2.86 -26.83 -12.51
CA SER A 110 -2.88 -28.00 -11.63
C SER A 110 -1.46 -28.32 -11.17
#